data_AF-A0A957DYC4-F1
#
_entry.id   AF-A0A957DYC4-F1
#
_cell.length_a   1.000
_cell.length_b   1.000
_cell.length_c   1.000
_cell.angle_alpha   90.00
_cell.angle_beta   90.00
_cell.angle_gamma   90.00
#
_symmetry.space_group_name_H-M   'P 1'
#
loop_
_entity.id
_entity.type
_entity.pdbx_description
1 polymer ?
#
loop_
_entity_poly.entity_id
_entity_poly.type
_entity_poly.pdbx_seq_one_letter_code
_entity_poly.pdbx_strand_id
1 'polypeptide(L)'
;MSQQPTNWDQEWAGLEPKQSRGPNCGIWALLLLFFLLIVCGIGGWLAWQQVDGWLNSGGGGLLPTPEPLSGTETAVPDEPQTPLPFAATVTLPSDVQSSSNVAPRFLAIVPTIDGALTEWDETSSVTSPYLVYTAASWDGSDDIGAEWNLGWDSDNLYVAATVTDDIHVQTQTGPTIFRGDSLSLQFDTDRDGDFGPRLSDDDYQIDLSPGNFGDVPASVVRYRGRASGDIPEMPGHGIVLAAQQTDSGYTLEAAIPWNDLALSPEAGLT
;
A
#
# COMPACT_ATOMS: atom_id res chain seq x y z
N MET A 1 -24.16 -20.20 -23.55
CA MET A 1 -22.71 -20.51 -23.61
C MET A 1 -22.09 -19.87 -22.39
N SER A 2 -21.77 -20.67 -21.37
CA SER A 2 -21.14 -20.20 -20.14
C SER A 2 -19.68 -19.87 -20.43
N GLN A 3 -19.32 -18.60 -20.39
CA GLN A 3 -17.92 -18.19 -20.32
C GLN A 3 -17.31 -18.82 -19.05
N GLN A 4 -16.21 -19.55 -19.17
CA GLN A 4 -15.48 -20.02 -17.99
C GLN A 4 -14.98 -18.81 -17.19
N PRO A 5 -15.05 -18.80 -15.86
CA PRO A 5 -14.44 -17.75 -15.06
C PRO A 5 -12.93 -17.76 -15.31
N THR A 6 -12.37 -16.61 -15.62
CA THR A 6 -10.93 -16.47 -15.83
C THR A 6 -10.18 -16.75 -14.52
N ASN A 7 -9.08 -17.47 -14.63
CA ASN A 7 -8.21 -17.79 -13.50
C ASN A 7 -7.41 -16.53 -13.16
N TRP A 8 -7.77 -15.86 -12.07
CA TRP A 8 -7.13 -14.63 -11.64
C TRP A 8 -5.62 -14.82 -11.46
N ASP A 9 -5.14 -15.89 -10.84
CA ASP A 9 -3.70 -16.14 -10.68
C ASP A 9 -2.95 -16.17 -12.03
N GLN A 10 -3.61 -16.60 -13.11
CA GLN A 10 -3.04 -16.56 -14.46
C GLN A 10 -3.13 -15.18 -15.14
N GLU A 11 -4.12 -14.35 -14.76
CA GLU A 11 -4.21 -12.96 -15.22
C GLU A 11 -3.19 -12.06 -14.54
N TRP A 12 -2.73 -12.42 -13.34
CA TRP A 12 -1.75 -11.67 -12.55
C TRP A 12 -0.32 -12.21 -12.69
N ALA A 13 -0.16 -13.50 -13.01
CA ALA A 13 1.16 -14.09 -13.25
C ALA A 13 1.91 -13.37 -14.39
N GLY A 14 3.08 -12.82 -14.07
CA GLY A 14 3.93 -12.08 -15.01
C GLY A 14 3.58 -10.60 -15.18
N LEU A 15 2.53 -10.11 -14.51
CA LEU A 15 2.26 -8.69 -14.31
C LEU A 15 2.74 -8.19 -12.95
N GLU A 16 3.45 -9.04 -12.18
CA GLU A 16 4.06 -8.59 -10.93
C GLU A 16 5.02 -7.44 -11.25
N PRO A 17 4.93 -6.33 -10.51
CA PRO A 17 5.88 -5.25 -10.67
C PRO A 17 7.28 -5.81 -10.48
N LYS A 18 8.16 -5.57 -11.46
CA LYS A 18 9.58 -5.79 -11.23
C LYS A 18 9.98 -4.81 -10.16
N GLN A 19 10.06 -5.28 -8.90
CA GLN A 19 10.62 -4.50 -7.83
C GLN A 19 11.96 -3.96 -8.32
N SER A 20 12.03 -2.64 -8.48
CA SER A 20 13.30 -2.02 -8.80
C SER A 20 14.16 -2.29 -7.58
N ARG A 21 15.21 -3.10 -7.73
CA ARG A 21 16.20 -3.25 -6.67
C ARG A 21 16.71 -1.84 -6.41
N GLY A 22 16.28 -1.24 -5.31
CA GLY A 22 16.84 0.00 -4.80
C GLY A 22 18.36 -0.11 -4.78
N PRO A 23 19.09 1.02 -4.88
CA PRO A 23 20.55 0.99 -4.96
C PRO A 23 21.06 0.17 -3.78
N ASN A 24 21.72 -0.96 -4.08
CA ASN A 24 22.07 -1.99 -3.10
C ASN A 24 22.92 -1.40 -1.97
N CYS A 25 22.26 -0.81 -0.96
CA CYS A 25 22.90 -0.11 0.15
C CYS A 25 23.75 -1.11 0.95
N GLY A 26 23.31 -2.38 1.01
CA GLY A 26 24.08 -3.50 1.54
C GLY A 26 25.35 -3.81 0.77
N ILE A 27 25.37 -3.70 -0.57
CA ILE A 27 26.59 -3.95 -1.37
C ILE A 27 27.60 -2.84 -1.15
N TRP A 28 27.16 -1.57 -1.10
CA TRP A 28 28.07 -0.46 -0.82
C TRP A 28 28.61 -0.49 0.61
N ALA A 29 27.79 -0.86 1.60
CA ALA A 29 28.25 -1.08 2.98
C ALA A 29 29.24 -2.25 3.08
N LEU A 30 29.00 -3.36 2.37
CA LEU A 30 29.92 -4.50 2.32
C LEU A 30 31.23 -4.17 1.60
N LEU A 31 31.19 -3.41 0.51
CA LEU A 31 32.39 -2.94 -0.20
C LEU A 31 33.21 -1.98 0.64
N LEU A 32 32.54 -1.07 1.39
CA LEU A 32 33.21 -0.12 2.28
C LEU A 32 33.82 -0.83 3.50
N LEU A 33 33.11 -1.80 4.08
CA LEU A 33 33.63 -2.66 5.14
C LEU A 33 34.81 -3.51 4.65
N PHE A 34 34.71 -4.11 3.46
CA PHE A 34 35.79 -4.89 2.85
C PHE A 34 37.02 -4.03 2.55
N PHE A 35 36.81 -2.81 2.04
CA PHE A 35 37.89 -1.85 1.82
C PHE A 35 38.56 -1.43 3.14
N LEU A 36 37.78 -1.15 4.20
CA LEU A 36 38.29 -0.89 5.54
C LEU A 36 39.08 -2.08 6.11
N LEU A 37 38.60 -3.31 5.92
CA LEU A 37 39.31 -4.52 6.35
C LEU A 37 40.60 -4.72 5.57
N ILE A 38 40.65 -4.40 4.27
CA ILE A 38 41.88 -4.42 3.48
C ILE A 38 42.85 -3.36 3.99
N VAL A 39 42.40 -2.13 4.24
CA VAL A 39 43.26 -1.05 4.74
C VAL A 39 43.80 -1.39 6.14
N CYS A 40 42.95 -1.89 7.04
CA CYS A 40 43.37 -2.39 8.35
C CYS A 40 44.30 -3.61 8.25
N GLY A 41 44.05 -4.52 7.30
CA GLY A 41 44.87 -5.68 7.04
C GLY A 41 46.26 -5.31 6.51
N ILE A 42 46.35 -4.36 5.57
CA ILE A 42 47.62 -3.83 5.05
C ILE A 42 48.36 -3.06 6.14
N GLY A 43 47.67 -2.21 6.91
CA GLY A 43 48.26 -1.50 8.05
C GLY A 43 48.79 -2.46 9.14
N GLY A 44 48.01 -3.48 9.46
CA GLY A 44 48.39 -4.56 10.37
C GLY A 44 49.56 -5.39 9.83
N TRP A 45 49.58 -5.70 8.53
CA TRP A 45 50.68 -6.42 7.88
C TRP A 45 51.97 -5.60 7.86
N LEU A 46 51.90 -4.29 7.57
CA LEU A 46 53.07 -3.40 7.61
C LEU A 46 53.60 -3.22 9.05
N ALA A 47 52.71 -3.08 10.04
CA ALA A 47 53.09 -3.07 11.44
C ALA A 47 53.68 -4.42 11.89
N TRP A 48 53.12 -5.52 11.41
CA TRP A 48 53.63 -6.86 11.64
C TRP A 48 54.98 -7.08 10.95
N GLN A 49 55.24 -6.56 9.74
CA GLN A 49 56.57 -6.61 9.11
C GLN A 49 57.65 -5.90 9.95
N GLN A 50 57.29 -4.81 10.64
CA GLN A 50 58.21 -4.11 11.55
C GLN A 50 58.46 -4.89 12.85
N VAL A 51 57.45 -5.59 13.37
CA VAL A 51 57.53 -6.39 14.60
C VAL A 51 58.13 -7.78 14.35
N ASP A 52 57.87 -8.39 13.19
CA ASP A 52 58.39 -9.69 12.76
C ASP A 52 59.90 -9.61 12.46
N GLY A 53 60.36 -8.49 11.90
CA GLY A 53 61.79 -8.17 11.84
C GLY A 53 62.47 -8.04 13.20
N TRP A 54 61.71 -7.72 14.26
CA TRP A 54 62.18 -7.65 15.64
C TRP A 54 62.05 -8.99 16.40
N LEU A 55 61.05 -9.80 16.09
CA LEU A 55 60.80 -11.11 16.71
C LEU A 55 61.68 -12.22 16.12
N ASN A 56 61.96 -12.19 14.81
CA ASN A 56 62.78 -13.21 14.14
C ASN A 56 64.30 -13.06 14.36
N SER A 57 64.72 -12.15 15.26
CA SER A 57 66.03 -12.18 15.92
C SER A 57 66.12 -13.14 17.12
N GLY A 58 65.07 -13.90 17.44
CA GLY A 58 65.09 -14.91 18.52
C GLY A 58 64.17 -16.09 18.21
N GLY A 59 64.69 -17.31 18.29
CA GLY A 59 64.05 -18.51 17.75
C GLY A 59 63.10 -19.29 18.66
N GLY A 60 62.40 -20.24 18.03
CA GLY A 60 62.00 -21.53 18.62
C GLY A 60 60.49 -21.80 18.78
N GLY A 61 59.98 -22.83 18.09
CA GLY A 61 59.11 -23.87 18.69
C GLY A 61 57.61 -23.99 18.31
N LEU A 62 57.30 -24.96 17.42
CA LEU A 62 56.21 -25.99 17.40
C LEU A 62 54.67 -25.65 17.54
N LEU A 63 53.93 -25.95 16.44
CA LEU A 63 52.62 -26.67 16.19
C LEU A 63 51.56 -26.92 17.32
N PRO A 64 50.25 -27.28 17.04
CA PRO A 64 49.44 -27.34 15.79
C PRO A 64 47.95 -26.80 15.86
N THR A 65 47.24 -26.93 14.72
CA THR A 65 45.83 -26.62 14.30
C THR A 65 44.68 -27.36 15.05
N PRO A 66 43.41 -26.87 14.98
CA PRO A 66 42.39 -27.57 14.15
C PRO A 66 41.33 -26.69 13.39
N GLU A 67 40.55 -27.38 12.55
CA GLU A 67 39.60 -27.08 11.44
C GLU A 67 38.21 -26.45 11.78
N PRO A 68 37.38 -26.06 10.76
CA PRO A 68 36.06 -25.42 10.94
C PRO A 68 34.86 -26.38 10.91
N LEU A 69 33.72 -25.97 11.50
CA LEU A 69 32.44 -26.69 11.49
C LEU A 69 31.44 -26.06 10.51
N SER A 70 30.83 -26.93 9.69
CA SER A 70 29.75 -26.65 8.73
C SER A 70 28.40 -27.04 9.32
N GLY A 71 27.35 -26.26 9.07
CA GLY A 71 25.97 -26.52 9.51
C GLY A 71 24.98 -26.39 8.35
N THR A 72 24.19 -27.44 8.13
CA THR A 72 23.21 -27.62 7.05
C THR A 72 21.81 -27.21 7.49
N GLU A 73 21.07 -26.51 6.62
CA GLU A 73 19.66 -26.14 6.79
C GLU A 73 18.73 -27.19 6.16
N THR A 74 17.65 -27.55 6.86
CA THR A 74 16.65 -28.56 6.43
C THR A 74 15.35 -27.86 6.04
N ALA A 75 14.87 -28.12 4.83
CA ALA A 75 13.59 -27.62 4.31
C ALA A 75 12.38 -28.44 4.83
N VAL A 76 11.23 -27.77 4.96
CA VAL A 76 9.92 -28.36 5.33
C VAL A 76 9.02 -28.42 4.07
N PRO A 77 8.18 -29.45 3.87
CA PRO A 77 7.45 -29.67 2.62
C PRO A 77 6.02 -29.07 2.58
N ASP A 78 5.64 -28.68 1.36
CA ASP A 78 4.35 -28.20 0.86
C ASP A 78 3.17 -29.19 1.05
N GLU A 79 1.98 -28.67 1.36
CA GLU A 79 0.70 -29.38 1.19
C GLU A 79 -0.25 -28.56 0.31
N PRO A 80 -1.03 -29.18 -0.60
CA PRO A 80 -1.80 -28.47 -1.63
C PRO A 80 -3.21 -28.09 -1.18
N GLN A 81 -3.62 -26.84 -1.43
CA GLN A 81 -4.99 -26.36 -1.20
C GLN A 81 -5.70 -26.06 -2.54
N THR A 82 -6.97 -26.45 -2.61
CA THR A 82 -7.86 -26.34 -3.78
C THR A 82 -8.51 -24.94 -3.82
N PRO A 83 -8.69 -24.29 -4.99
CA PRO A 83 -9.09 -22.88 -5.05
C PRO A 83 -10.61 -22.65 -5.02
N LEU A 84 -11.04 -21.60 -4.32
CA LEU A 84 -12.39 -21.03 -4.39
C LEU A 84 -12.40 -19.82 -5.36
N PRO A 85 -13.44 -19.63 -6.20
CA PRO A 85 -13.51 -18.54 -7.16
C PRO A 85 -14.13 -17.25 -6.58
N PHE A 86 -13.78 -16.14 -7.23
CA PHE A 86 -14.23 -14.74 -7.07
C PHE A 86 -13.51 -13.93 -5.98
N ALA A 87 -13.10 -12.70 -6.34
CA ALA A 87 -12.79 -11.68 -5.36
C ALA A 87 -14.04 -11.55 -4.49
N ALA A 88 -13.90 -11.91 -3.21
CA ALA A 88 -14.96 -11.70 -2.26
C ALA A 88 -15.24 -10.19 -2.28
N THR A 89 -16.50 -9.79 -2.43
CA THR A 89 -17.00 -8.69 -1.59
C THR A 89 -16.43 -9.02 -0.23
N VAL A 90 -15.50 -8.20 0.29
CA VAL A 90 -15.01 -8.38 1.65
C VAL A 90 -16.27 -8.36 2.49
N THR A 91 -16.72 -9.55 2.88
CA THR A 91 -17.56 -9.67 4.04
C THR A 91 -16.55 -9.27 5.08
N LEU A 92 -16.67 -8.03 5.59
CA LEU A 92 -15.92 -7.60 6.75
C LEU A 92 -15.90 -8.81 7.69
N PRO A 93 -14.74 -9.21 8.25
CA PRO A 93 -14.78 -10.13 9.37
C PRO A 93 -15.86 -9.57 10.29
N SER A 94 -16.85 -10.39 10.65
CA SER A 94 -18.09 -9.92 11.30
C SER A 94 -17.87 -9.14 12.61
N ASP A 95 -16.63 -8.92 13.01
CA ASP A 95 -16.20 -8.27 14.24
C ASP A 95 -15.12 -7.18 14.04
N VAL A 96 -14.88 -6.66 12.83
CA VAL A 96 -14.14 -5.38 12.70
C VAL A 96 -15.12 -4.22 12.84
N GLN A 97 -15.70 -4.08 14.03
CA GLN A 97 -16.30 -2.82 14.45
C GLN A 97 -15.19 -1.89 14.91
N SER A 98 -14.73 -0.99 14.04
CA SER A 98 -14.11 0.24 14.54
C SER A 98 -15.20 1.04 15.27
N SER A 99 -14.99 1.26 16.55
CA SER A 99 -16.00 1.62 17.54
C SER A 99 -16.35 3.12 17.61
N SER A 100 -16.42 3.83 16.48
CA SER A 100 -16.99 5.18 16.44
C SER A 100 -17.32 5.62 15.02
N ASN A 101 -18.56 6.04 14.79
CA ASN A 101 -18.91 6.80 13.59
C ASN A 101 -17.99 8.03 13.50
N VAL A 102 -17.45 8.30 12.31
CA VAL A 102 -16.66 9.49 12.02
C VAL A 102 -17.59 10.51 11.37
N ALA A 103 -17.79 11.66 12.01
CA ALA A 103 -18.58 12.73 11.44
C ALA A 103 -17.69 13.61 10.54
N PRO A 104 -18.04 13.81 9.26
CA PRO A 104 -17.29 14.70 8.38
C PRO A 104 -17.45 16.16 8.86
N ARG A 105 -16.37 16.94 8.79
CA ARG A 105 -16.37 18.35 9.21
C ARG A 105 -17.03 19.23 8.14
N PHE A 106 -17.95 20.10 8.52
CA PHE A 106 -18.43 21.14 7.60
C PHE A 106 -17.31 22.15 7.30
N LEU A 107 -17.01 22.37 6.03
CA LEU A 107 -15.97 23.27 5.55
C LEU A 107 -16.59 24.58 5.04
N ALA A 108 -16.39 25.66 5.80
CA ALA A 108 -16.81 27.01 5.37
C ALA A 108 -15.90 27.60 4.28
N ILE A 109 -14.70 27.04 4.13
CA ILE A 109 -13.72 27.40 3.10
C ILE A 109 -13.50 26.14 2.28
N VAL A 110 -13.78 26.22 0.98
CA VAL A 110 -13.58 25.12 0.04
C VAL A 110 -12.08 24.82 -0.08
N PRO A 111 -11.64 23.57 0.16
CA PRO A 111 -10.24 23.19 0.02
C PRO A 111 -9.81 23.25 -1.45
N THR A 112 -8.52 23.50 -1.69
CA THR A 112 -7.99 23.48 -3.06
C THR A 112 -7.50 22.07 -3.32
N ILE A 113 -8.15 21.35 -4.24
CA ILE A 113 -7.76 19.97 -4.56
C ILE A 113 -6.45 19.99 -5.36
N ASP A 114 -5.33 20.00 -4.65
CA ASP A 114 -3.98 20.00 -5.21
C ASP A 114 -3.06 18.91 -4.60
N GLY A 115 -3.60 18.12 -3.66
CA GLY A 115 -2.93 17.00 -3.03
C GLY A 115 -1.99 17.43 -1.90
N ALA A 116 -1.87 18.72 -1.58
CA ALA A 116 -1.23 19.20 -0.37
C ALA A 116 -2.27 19.31 0.74
N LEU A 117 -1.96 18.79 1.93
CA LEU A 117 -2.97 18.66 3.00
C LEU A 117 -3.01 19.83 3.98
N THR A 118 -2.55 21.02 3.60
CA THR A 118 -2.32 22.13 4.55
C THR A 118 -3.62 22.63 5.20
N GLU A 119 -4.73 22.62 4.46
CA GLU A 119 -6.09 22.90 4.95
C GLU A 119 -6.62 21.89 5.97
N TRP A 120 -6.01 20.70 6.06
CA TRP A 120 -6.46 19.60 6.92
C TRP A 120 -5.71 19.50 8.25
N ASP A 121 -4.63 20.27 8.46
CA ASP A 121 -3.76 20.21 9.65
C ASP A 121 -4.49 20.34 11.00
N GLU A 122 -5.64 21.03 11.03
CA GLU A 122 -6.46 21.20 12.23
C GLU A 122 -7.55 20.12 12.41
N THR A 123 -7.65 19.18 11.48
CA THR A 123 -8.68 18.13 11.46
C THR A 123 -8.11 16.83 12.02
N SER A 124 -8.81 16.21 12.98
CA SER A 124 -8.41 14.89 13.48
C SER A 124 -8.45 13.87 12.34
N SER A 125 -7.31 13.24 12.08
CA SER A 125 -7.22 12.12 11.13
C SER A 125 -7.73 10.84 11.77
N VAL A 126 -8.18 9.93 10.91
CA VAL A 126 -8.62 8.59 11.25
C VAL A 126 -7.67 7.62 10.57
N THR A 127 -7.16 6.65 11.32
CA THR A 127 -6.33 5.59 10.77
C THR A 127 -7.20 4.46 10.25
N SER A 128 -6.78 3.80 9.16
CA SER A 128 -7.32 2.52 8.70
C SER A 128 -6.41 1.36 9.16
N PRO A 129 -6.62 0.77 10.35
CA PRO A 129 -5.66 -0.15 10.96
C PRO A 129 -5.87 -1.62 10.59
N TYR A 130 -6.83 -1.92 9.70
CA TYR A 130 -7.29 -3.28 9.46
C TYR A 130 -6.89 -3.76 8.08
N LEU A 131 -6.20 -4.88 8.07
CA LEU A 131 -5.92 -5.64 6.87
C LEU A 131 -7.18 -6.40 6.42
N VAL A 132 -7.71 -6.03 5.27
CA VAL A 132 -8.97 -6.57 4.74
C VAL A 132 -8.77 -7.67 3.68
N TYR A 133 -7.59 -7.74 3.08
CA TYR A 133 -7.24 -8.72 2.06
C TYR A 133 -5.72 -8.96 2.04
N THR A 134 -5.30 -10.19 1.75
CA THR A 134 -3.91 -10.56 1.46
C THR A 134 -3.86 -11.60 0.35
N ALA A 135 -2.79 -11.56 -0.43
CA ALA A 135 -2.42 -12.66 -1.32
C ALA A 135 -1.45 -13.61 -0.60
N ALA A 136 -1.35 -14.86 -1.06
CA ALA A 136 -0.42 -15.85 -0.50
C ALA A 136 1.06 -15.44 -0.61
N SER A 137 1.39 -14.50 -1.50
CA SER A 137 2.72 -13.94 -1.70
C SER A 137 3.06 -12.77 -0.76
N TRP A 138 2.11 -12.29 0.04
CA TRP A 138 2.38 -11.23 1.01
C TRP A 138 3.32 -11.74 2.10
N ASP A 139 4.41 -11.01 2.34
CA ASP A 139 5.49 -11.42 3.24
C ASP A 139 5.25 -11.08 4.71
N GLY A 140 4.10 -10.47 5.02
CA GLY A 140 3.71 -10.09 6.38
C GLY A 140 4.28 -8.74 6.83
N SER A 141 4.82 -7.94 5.92
CA SER A 141 5.18 -6.54 6.15
C SER A 141 3.95 -5.68 6.43
N ASP A 142 4.05 -4.84 7.46
CA ASP A 142 3.06 -3.81 7.80
C ASP A 142 3.65 -2.45 7.40
N ASP A 143 3.95 -2.32 6.11
CA ASP A 143 4.62 -1.17 5.49
C ASP A 143 3.65 -0.20 4.80
N ILE A 144 2.41 -0.63 4.56
CA ILE A 144 1.32 0.19 4.05
C ILE A 144 0.40 0.67 5.16
N GLY A 145 0.11 1.97 5.18
CA GLY A 145 -0.82 2.57 6.13
C GLY A 145 -1.53 3.79 5.55
N ALA A 146 -2.76 4.03 5.99
CA ALA A 146 -3.54 5.19 5.58
C ALA A 146 -4.11 5.94 6.79
N GLU A 147 -3.88 7.25 6.81
CA GLU A 147 -4.57 8.21 7.65
C GLU A 147 -5.42 9.12 6.79
N TRP A 148 -6.67 9.37 7.18
CA TRP A 148 -7.61 10.12 6.36
C TRP A 148 -8.47 11.10 7.15
N ASN A 149 -8.95 12.13 6.48
CA ASN A 149 -9.87 13.13 6.98
C ASN A 149 -11.08 13.24 6.04
N LEU A 150 -12.23 13.57 6.62
CA LEU A 150 -13.45 13.86 5.86
C LEU A 150 -13.93 15.29 6.14
N GLY A 151 -14.26 15.98 5.07
CA GLY A 151 -14.89 17.29 5.10
C GLY A 151 -16.10 17.32 4.18
N TRP A 152 -16.97 18.30 4.33
CA TRP A 152 -18.08 18.49 3.40
C TRP A 152 -18.56 19.93 3.33
N ASP A 153 -19.19 20.27 2.20
CA ASP A 153 -20.02 21.46 2.03
C ASP A 153 -21.33 21.11 1.29
N SER A 154 -22.07 22.11 0.84
CA SER A 154 -23.33 21.88 0.12
C SER A 154 -23.19 21.14 -1.21
N ASP A 155 -21.99 21.13 -1.79
CA ASP A 155 -21.75 20.65 -3.16
C ASP A 155 -20.97 19.33 -3.17
N ASN A 156 -20.02 19.14 -2.24
CA ASN A 156 -19.12 17.99 -2.23
C ASN A 156 -18.91 17.37 -0.84
N LEU A 157 -18.63 16.06 -0.86
CA LEU A 157 -17.85 15.37 0.14
C LEU A 157 -16.36 15.50 -0.23
N TYR A 158 -15.52 15.82 0.75
CA TYR A 158 -14.08 15.93 0.59
C TYR A 158 -13.38 14.83 1.36
N VAL A 159 -12.41 14.20 0.71
CA VAL A 159 -11.55 13.16 1.28
C VAL A 159 -10.11 13.64 1.16
N ALA A 160 -9.38 13.62 2.27
CA ALA A 160 -7.94 13.80 2.27
C ALA A 160 -7.29 12.59 2.91
N ALA A 161 -6.17 12.12 2.36
CA ALA A 161 -5.46 10.98 2.91
C ALA A 161 -3.95 11.17 2.80
N THR A 162 -3.25 10.77 3.85
CA THR A 162 -1.82 10.46 3.85
C THR A 162 -1.66 8.95 3.82
N VAL A 163 -0.98 8.45 2.80
CA VAL A 163 -0.64 7.04 2.65
C VAL A 163 0.86 6.89 2.87
N THR A 164 1.22 6.02 3.80
CA THR A 164 2.60 5.56 3.99
C THR A 164 2.75 4.25 3.24
N ASP A 165 3.80 4.17 2.43
CA ASP A 165 4.14 3.01 1.61
C ASP A 165 5.62 3.14 1.20
N ASP A 166 6.43 2.13 1.46
CA ASP A 166 7.86 2.16 1.14
C ASP A 166 8.12 1.95 -0.37
N ILE A 167 7.20 1.30 -1.09
CA ILE A 167 7.28 1.04 -2.53
C ILE A 167 5.93 1.28 -3.19
N HIS A 168 5.66 2.53 -3.55
CA HIS A 168 4.53 2.89 -4.40
C HIS A 168 4.65 2.31 -5.82
N VAL A 169 3.66 1.51 -6.21
CA VAL A 169 3.49 0.91 -7.53
C VAL A 169 2.07 1.05 -8.04
N GLN A 170 1.93 1.87 -9.07
CA GLN A 170 0.68 2.00 -9.81
C GLN A 170 0.95 1.98 -11.32
N THR A 171 0.62 0.88 -11.97
CA THR A 171 0.84 0.69 -13.43
C THR A 171 -0.46 0.60 -14.21
N GLN A 172 -1.59 0.81 -13.53
CA GLN A 172 -2.91 0.44 -13.99
C GLN A 172 -3.76 1.69 -14.20
N THR A 173 -4.79 1.56 -15.03
CA THR A 173 -5.68 2.67 -15.42
C THR A 173 -7.10 2.16 -15.60
N GLY A 174 -8.09 3.03 -15.44
CA GLY A 174 -9.50 2.64 -15.57
C GLY A 174 -9.85 1.53 -14.56
N PRO A 175 -10.77 0.62 -14.88
CA PRO A 175 -11.31 -0.36 -13.92
C PRO A 175 -10.29 -1.36 -13.35
N THR A 176 -9.01 -1.31 -13.76
CA THR A 176 -7.96 -2.14 -13.19
C THR A 176 -7.09 -1.39 -12.18
N ILE A 177 -7.39 -0.14 -11.81
CA ILE A 177 -6.57 0.65 -10.87
C ILE A 177 -6.39 -0.02 -9.50
N PHE A 178 -7.37 -0.82 -9.07
CA PHE A 178 -7.31 -1.64 -7.86
C PHE A 178 -6.17 -2.67 -7.89
N ARG A 179 -5.55 -2.89 -9.05
CA ARG A 179 -4.41 -3.80 -9.23
C ARG A 179 -3.05 -3.16 -8.94
N GLY A 180 -3.02 -1.89 -8.55
CA GLY A 180 -1.85 -1.20 -7.99
C GLY A 180 -2.28 -0.31 -6.83
N ASP A 181 -1.33 0.46 -6.31
CA ASP A 181 -1.58 1.28 -5.11
C ASP A 181 -2.58 2.38 -5.39
N SER A 182 -3.66 2.33 -4.63
CA SER A 182 -4.86 3.15 -4.76
C SER A 182 -5.65 3.14 -3.46
N LEU A 183 -6.48 4.17 -3.26
CA LEU A 183 -7.42 4.24 -2.16
C LEU A 183 -8.81 3.84 -2.66
N SER A 184 -9.47 2.90 -1.98
CA SER A 184 -10.85 2.49 -2.29
C SER A 184 -11.81 2.94 -1.19
N LEU A 185 -12.88 3.62 -1.60
CA LEU A 185 -13.94 4.13 -0.73
C LEU A 185 -15.24 3.43 -1.06
N GLN A 186 -15.98 2.99 -0.05
CA GLN A 186 -17.28 2.35 -0.21
C GLN A 186 -18.34 3.16 0.54
N PHE A 187 -19.46 3.43 -0.12
CA PHE A 187 -20.55 4.23 0.38
C PHE A 187 -21.85 3.44 0.28
N ASP A 188 -22.62 3.48 1.36
CA ASP A 188 -24.00 3.02 1.43
C ASP A 188 -24.82 4.28 1.76
N THR A 189 -25.67 4.70 0.83
CA THR A 189 -26.38 5.99 0.90
C THR A 189 -27.80 5.89 1.46
N ASP A 190 -28.33 4.68 1.68
CA ASP A 190 -29.56 4.40 2.42
C ASP A 190 -29.36 3.26 3.44
N ARG A 191 -28.27 3.35 4.22
CA ARG A 191 -27.87 2.32 5.18
C ARG A 191 -28.99 1.87 6.11
N ASP A 192 -29.76 2.80 6.67
CA ASP A 192 -30.85 2.44 7.59
C ASP A 192 -32.01 1.72 6.88
N GLY A 193 -32.15 1.92 5.56
CA GLY A 193 -33.15 1.30 4.71
C GLY A 193 -32.86 -0.17 4.40
N ASP A 194 -31.59 -0.54 4.16
CA ASP A 194 -31.25 -1.89 3.69
C ASP A 194 -29.90 -2.47 4.17
N PHE A 195 -29.35 -1.97 5.29
CA PHE A 195 -28.11 -2.48 5.89
C PHE A 195 -27.99 -4.01 5.85
N GLY A 196 -26.95 -4.48 5.15
CA GLY A 196 -26.73 -5.91 5.01
C GLY A 196 -25.58 -6.26 4.07
N PRO A 197 -25.39 -7.56 3.79
CA PRO A 197 -24.28 -8.03 2.95
C PRO A 197 -24.59 -7.98 1.44
N ARG A 198 -25.72 -7.38 1.05
CA ARG A 198 -26.19 -7.36 -0.35
C ARG A 198 -26.01 -5.97 -0.89
N LEU A 199 -25.50 -5.88 -2.10
CA LEU A 199 -25.45 -4.62 -2.81
C LEU A 199 -26.83 -4.19 -3.31
N SER A 200 -27.04 -2.89 -3.35
CA SER A 200 -28.24 -2.20 -3.81
C SER A 200 -27.88 -1.01 -4.72
N ASP A 201 -28.89 -0.31 -5.23
CA ASP A 201 -28.68 0.80 -6.16
C ASP A 201 -28.17 2.08 -5.45
N ASP A 202 -28.11 2.09 -4.12
CA ASP A 202 -27.61 3.18 -3.28
C ASP A 202 -26.21 2.90 -2.70
N ASP A 203 -25.63 1.76 -3.07
CA ASP A 203 -24.22 1.45 -2.83
C ASP A 203 -23.31 1.96 -3.94
N TYR A 204 -22.17 2.54 -3.54
CA TYR A 204 -21.14 3.02 -4.45
C TYR A 204 -19.76 2.58 -3.99
N GLN A 205 -18.87 2.33 -4.95
CA GLN A 205 -17.45 2.23 -4.71
C GLN A 205 -16.73 3.28 -5.55
N ILE A 206 -15.76 3.97 -4.97
CA ILE A 206 -14.90 4.92 -5.67
C ILE A 206 -13.46 4.52 -5.39
N ASP A 207 -12.76 4.16 -6.45
CA ASP A 207 -11.31 3.91 -6.40
C ASP A 207 -10.59 5.16 -6.89
N LEU A 208 -9.62 5.61 -6.09
CA LEU A 208 -8.81 6.79 -6.32
C LEU A 208 -7.35 6.35 -6.51
N SER A 209 -6.82 6.55 -7.71
CA SER A 209 -5.44 6.24 -8.02
C SER A 209 -4.62 7.53 -8.06
N PRO A 210 -3.49 7.63 -7.32
CA PRO A 210 -2.59 8.79 -7.44
C PRO A 210 -1.78 8.76 -8.75
N GLY A 211 -1.94 7.72 -9.59
CA GLY A 211 -1.05 7.44 -10.71
C GLY A 211 0.31 6.97 -10.23
N ASN A 212 1.34 7.09 -11.06
CA ASN A 212 2.72 6.72 -10.70
C ASN A 212 3.65 7.92 -10.50
N PHE A 213 3.08 9.12 -10.40
CA PHE A 213 3.84 10.39 -10.35
C PHE A 213 4.79 10.61 -11.55
N GLY A 214 4.50 9.93 -12.67
CA GLY A 214 5.24 9.97 -13.92
C GLY A 214 4.31 9.99 -15.12
N ASP A 215 4.26 8.88 -15.86
CA ASP A 215 3.49 8.74 -17.10
C ASP A 215 2.07 8.17 -16.93
N VAL A 216 1.76 7.57 -15.77
CA VAL A 216 0.40 7.16 -15.40
C VAL A 216 -0.23 8.28 -14.58
N PRO A 217 -1.25 8.98 -15.11
CA PRO A 217 -1.89 10.09 -14.40
C PRO A 217 -2.76 9.58 -13.24
N ALA A 218 -2.99 10.45 -12.27
CA ALA A 218 -4.04 10.24 -11.28
C ALA A 218 -5.40 10.03 -11.97
N SER A 219 -6.20 9.09 -11.47
CA SER A 219 -7.48 8.73 -12.08
C SER A 219 -8.47 8.20 -11.04
N VAL A 220 -9.75 8.29 -11.39
CA VAL A 220 -10.87 7.88 -10.55
C VAL A 220 -11.68 6.85 -11.32
N VAL A 221 -12.15 5.82 -10.62
CA VAL A 221 -13.17 4.90 -11.13
C VAL A 221 -14.30 4.84 -10.11
N ARG A 222 -15.52 5.07 -10.59
CA ARG A 222 -16.73 4.92 -9.79
C ARG A 222 -17.48 3.68 -10.24
N TYR A 223 -18.00 2.94 -9.28
CA TYR A 223 -18.88 1.81 -9.47
C TYR A 223 -20.17 2.04 -8.69
N ARG A 224 -21.24 1.37 -9.12
CA ARG A 224 -22.54 1.44 -8.45
C ARG A 224 -23.10 0.04 -8.29
N GLY A 225 -23.56 -0.27 -7.08
CA GLY A 225 -24.21 -1.53 -6.77
C GLY A 225 -25.51 -1.70 -7.55
N ARG A 226 -25.96 -2.95 -7.57
CA ARG A 226 -27.28 -3.34 -8.10
C ARG A 226 -27.84 -4.43 -7.22
N ALA A 227 -29.18 -4.49 -7.16
CA ALA A 227 -29.89 -5.55 -6.44
C ALA A 227 -29.55 -6.99 -6.92
N SER A 228 -28.97 -7.15 -8.11
CA SER A 228 -28.43 -8.43 -8.61
C SER A 228 -27.13 -8.86 -7.93
N GLY A 229 -26.50 -8.01 -7.12
CA GLY A 229 -25.25 -8.24 -6.40
C GLY A 229 -23.98 -7.90 -7.19
N ASP A 230 -24.10 -7.35 -8.41
CA ASP A 230 -22.98 -6.83 -9.18
C ASP A 230 -22.72 -5.35 -8.89
N ILE A 231 -21.45 -4.93 -9.02
CA ILE A 231 -21.01 -3.54 -8.87
C ILE A 231 -20.29 -3.04 -10.15
N PRO A 232 -21.00 -2.87 -11.27
CA PRO A 232 -20.38 -2.45 -12.51
C PRO A 232 -19.83 -1.02 -12.44
N GLU A 233 -18.84 -0.74 -13.30
CA GLU A 233 -18.36 0.62 -13.53
C GLU A 233 -19.51 1.54 -13.94
N MET A 234 -19.52 2.75 -13.38
CA MET A 234 -20.45 3.83 -13.69
C MET A 234 -19.68 5.03 -14.28
N PRO A 235 -19.53 5.10 -15.61
CA PRO A 235 -18.73 6.13 -16.26
C PRO A 235 -19.38 7.51 -16.11
N GLY A 236 -18.53 8.56 -16.19
CA GLY A 236 -18.94 9.95 -16.12
C GLY A 236 -19.19 10.41 -14.69
N HIS A 237 -18.23 11.12 -14.12
CA HIS A 237 -18.30 11.71 -12.78
C HIS A 237 -17.78 13.15 -12.82
N GLY A 238 -18.14 13.93 -11.81
CA GLY A 238 -17.59 15.25 -11.51
C GLY A 238 -16.45 15.22 -10.47
N ILE A 239 -16.07 14.05 -9.98
CA ILE A 239 -15.00 13.89 -8.98
C ILE A 239 -13.69 14.53 -9.46
N VAL A 240 -13.13 15.42 -8.64
CA VAL A 240 -11.81 16.03 -8.83
C VAL A 240 -10.83 15.34 -7.89
N LEU A 241 -9.66 14.95 -8.40
CA LEU A 241 -8.62 14.26 -7.66
C LEU A 241 -7.27 14.91 -7.90
N ALA A 242 -6.49 15.06 -6.83
CA ALA A 242 -5.08 15.43 -6.89
C ALA A 242 -4.28 14.58 -5.89
N ALA A 243 -3.00 14.36 -6.20
CA ALA A 243 -2.10 13.60 -5.34
C ALA A 243 -0.66 14.14 -5.45
N GLN A 244 0.10 14.05 -4.37
CA GLN A 244 1.52 14.40 -4.33
C GLN A 244 2.33 13.25 -3.74
N GLN A 245 3.46 12.96 -4.36
CA GLN A 245 4.41 12.00 -3.81
C GLN A 245 5.10 12.62 -2.59
N THR A 246 5.31 11.82 -1.56
CA THR A 246 6.07 12.20 -0.37
C THR A 246 7.31 11.32 -0.24
N ASP A 247 8.19 11.63 0.71
CA ASP A 247 9.38 10.82 1.00
C ASP A 247 9.04 9.41 1.53
N SER A 248 7.80 9.19 1.99
CA SER A 248 7.36 7.96 2.65
C SER A 248 6.08 7.36 2.05
N GLY A 249 5.67 7.79 0.87
CA GLY A 249 4.43 7.36 0.22
C GLY A 249 3.81 8.49 -0.60
N TYR A 250 2.56 8.85 -0.30
CA TYR A 250 1.86 9.92 -1.00
C TYR A 250 0.75 10.56 -0.18
N THR A 251 0.35 11.76 -0.57
CA THR A 251 -0.89 12.41 -0.14
C THR A 251 -1.86 12.48 -1.30
N LEU A 252 -3.16 12.45 -0.99
CA LEU A 252 -4.23 12.52 -1.97
C LEU A 252 -5.41 13.31 -1.42
N GLU A 253 -6.05 14.08 -2.30
CA GLU A 253 -7.29 14.79 -2.02
C GLU A 253 -8.31 14.57 -3.13
N ALA A 254 -9.56 14.36 -2.74
CA ALA A 254 -10.67 14.25 -3.66
C ALA A 254 -11.85 15.13 -3.23
N ALA A 255 -12.46 15.80 -4.20
CA ALA A 255 -13.79 16.38 -4.07
C ALA A 255 -14.78 15.51 -4.83
N ILE A 256 -15.73 14.91 -4.11
CA ILE A 256 -16.76 14.01 -4.62
C ILE A 256 -18.10 14.77 -4.58
N PRO A 257 -18.66 15.19 -5.74
CA PRO A 257 -19.94 15.84 -5.77
C PRO A 257 -21.03 14.96 -5.17
N TRP A 258 -21.92 15.53 -4.35
CA TRP A 258 -23.02 14.74 -3.75
C TRP A 258 -23.93 14.08 -4.80
N ASN A 259 -24.10 14.74 -5.95
CA ASN A 259 -24.83 14.21 -7.08
C ASN A 259 -24.19 12.93 -7.65
N ASP A 260 -22.89 12.74 -7.50
CA ASP A 260 -22.21 11.52 -7.93
C ASP A 260 -22.50 10.31 -7.02
N LEU A 261 -23.03 10.55 -5.82
CA LEU A 261 -23.54 9.56 -4.87
C LEU A 261 -25.08 9.55 -4.81
N ALA A 262 -25.75 10.28 -5.70
CA ALA A 262 -27.20 10.53 -5.66
C ALA A 262 -27.72 11.07 -4.31
N LEU A 263 -26.86 11.76 -3.55
CA LEU A 263 -27.19 12.37 -2.28
C LEU A 263 -27.44 13.87 -2.41
N SER A 264 -28.20 14.41 -1.47
CA SER A 264 -28.31 15.84 -1.22
C SER A 264 -28.09 16.06 0.27
N PRO A 265 -27.03 16.76 0.68
CA PRO A 265 -26.74 16.93 2.10
C PRO A 265 -27.80 17.82 2.74
N GLU A 266 -28.46 17.34 3.79
CA GLU A 266 -29.35 18.14 4.62
C GLU A 266 -28.75 18.28 6.02
N ALA A 267 -28.97 19.43 6.67
CA ALA A 267 -28.53 19.62 8.05
C ALA A 267 -29.19 18.58 8.95
N GLY A 268 -28.39 17.71 9.57
CA GLY A 268 -28.88 16.63 10.43
C GLY A 268 -29.17 15.32 9.70
N LEU A 269 -28.74 15.14 8.44
CA LEU A 269 -28.54 13.81 7.87
C LEU A 269 -27.52 13.08 8.78
N THR A 270 -27.93 11.99 9.41
CA THR A 270 -27.12 11.17 10.33
C THR A 270 -27.03 9.75 9.84
#